data_AF-A0A813UX29-F1
#
_entry.id   AF-A0A813UX29-F1
#
_cell.length_a   1.000
_cell.length_b   1.000
_cell.length_c   1.000
_cell.angle_alpha   90.00
_cell.angle_beta   90.00
_cell.angle_gamma   90.00
#
_symmetry.space_group_name_H-M   'P 1'
#
loop_
_entity.id
_entity.type
_entity.pdbx_description
1 polymer ?
#
loop_
_entity_poly.entity_id
_entity_poly.type
_entity_poly.pdbx_seq_one_letter_code
_entity_poly.pdbx_strand_id
1 'polypeptide(L)'
;MLANNPYHVEMNEEEDEEDTILETCSPPQLLKHFFKLQNQRCQTYKQLNNGQNFFIQTNDFRWFRSLLLDITTIFNRISSEIIDIRKLFEKENHYTSIVKHMEQIQDYEKDKLQLTNELFLCRKEYEDSKKATADNKIVDYDEEMRQTDIIDKKKSQLAKLIENINDTLEELKYEYSELVENKQID
;
A
#
# COMPACT_ATOMS: atom_id res chain seq x y z
N MET A 1 -53.82 -13.24 -7.78
CA MET A 1 -52.66 -12.95 -8.66
C MET A 1 -51.91 -11.79 -8.03
N LEU A 2 -50.84 -12.07 -7.30
CA LEU A 2 -49.93 -11.05 -6.76
C LEU A 2 -48.67 -11.08 -7.63
N ALA A 3 -48.32 -9.92 -8.18
CA ALA A 3 -47.23 -9.76 -9.12
C ALA A 3 -45.87 -9.94 -8.43
N ASN A 4 -44.99 -10.70 -9.08
CA ASN A 4 -43.58 -10.83 -8.72
C ASN A 4 -42.90 -9.47 -8.79
N ASN A 5 -42.33 -9.03 -7.66
CA ASN A 5 -41.44 -7.89 -7.58
C ASN A 5 -40.04 -8.32 -8.08
N PRO A 6 -39.48 -7.72 -9.16
CA PRO A 6 -38.22 -8.15 -9.75
C PRO A 6 -36.98 -7.49 -9.12
N TYR A 7 -37.12 -6.81 -7.97
CA TYR A 7 -36.02 -6.19 -7.24
C TYR A 7 -35.73 -6.90 -5.91
N HIS A 8 -35.67 -8.23 -5.91
CA HIS A 8 -34.97 -8.91 -4.83
C HIS A 8 -33.47 -8.81 -5.14
N VAL A 9 -32.84 -7.81 -4.55
CA VAL A 9 -31.38 -7.77 -4.44
C VAL A 9 -31.03 -8.92 -3.50
N GLU A 10 -30.41 -9.96 -4.03
CA GLU A 10 -29.71 -10.96 -3.23
C GLU A 10 -28.57 -10.20 -2.54
N MET A 11 -28.72 -9.95 -1.23
CA MET A 11 -27.62 -9.46 -0.42
C MET A 11 -26.63 -10.61 -0.31
N ASN A 12 -25.37 -10.35 -0.66
CA ASN A 12 -24.29 -11.31 -0.61
C ASN A 12 -24.11 -11.79 0.84
N GLU A 13 -24.48 -13.04 1.13
CA GLU A 13 -24.20 -13.71 2.42
C GLU A 13 -22.69 -13.93 2.67
N GLU A 14 -21.83 -13.61 1.69
CA GLU A 14 -20.37 -13.74 1.81
C GLU A 14 -19.69 -12.59 2.57
N GLU A 15 -20.29 -11.39 2.64
CA GLU A 15 -19.73 -10.27 3.43
C GLU A 15 -19.89 -10.50 4.94
N ASP A 16 -20.96 -11.19 5.36
CA ASP A 16 -21.26 -11.44 6.79
C ASP A 16 -20.32 -12.48 7.42
N GLU A 17 -19.80 -13.47 6.67
CA GLU A 17 -18.92 -14.49 7.23
C GLU A 17 -17.51 -13.96 7.53
N GLU A 18 -16.96 -13.06 6.70
CA GLU A 18 -15.61 -12.52 6.88
C GLU A 18 -15.54 -11.53 8.07
N ASP A 19 -16.58 -10.70 8.24
CA ASP A 19 -16.75 -9.81 9.40
C ASP A 19 -16.93 -10.61 10.70
N THR A 20 -17.66 -11.74 10.66
CA THR A 20 -17.89 -12.62 11.83
C THR A 20 -16.59 -13.29 12.31
N ILE A 21 -15.65 -13.60 11.42
CA ILE A 21 -14.36 -14.22 11.79
C ILE A 21 -13.42 -13.22 12.45
N LEU A 22 -13.39 -11.97 11.98
CA LEU A 22 -12.53 -10.93 12.57
C LEU A 22 -13.00 -10.51 13.97
N GLU A 23 -14.31 -10.46 14.23
CA GLU A 23 -14.83 -10.11 15.57
C GLU A 23 -14.52 -11.15 16.67
N THR A 24 -14.22 -12.40 16.29
CA THR A 24 -13.83 -13.46 17.24
C THR A 24 -12.31 -13.58 17.44
N CYS A 25 -11.52 -12.83 16.68
CA CYS A 25 -10.06 -12.88 16.75
C CYS A 25 -9.54 -12.13 17.97
N SER A 26 -8.60 -12.75 18.68
CA SER A 26 -7.94 -12.08 19.79
C SER A 26 -6.93 -11.01 19.33
N PRO A 27 -6.58 -10.02 20.18
CA PRO A 27 -5.69 -8.93 19.78
C PRO A 27 -4.35 -9.37 19.15
N PRO A 28 -3.64 -10.40 19.66
CA PRO A 28 -2.44 -10.91 19.00
C PRO A 28 -2.71 -11.53 17.61
N GLN A 29 -3.87 -12.14 17.39
CA GLN A 29 -4.23 -12.68 16.07
C GLN A 29 -4.50 -11.55 15.07
N LEU A 30 -5.17 -10.49 15.51
CA LEU A 30 -5.39 -9.29 14.70
C LEU A 30 -4.08 -8.61 14.30
N LEU A 31 -3.13 -8.43 15.23
CA LEU A 31 -1.80 -7.89 14.90
C LEU A 31 -1.01 -8.79 13.97
N LYS A 32 -1.07 -10.11 14.17
CA LYS A 32 -0.43 -11.07 13.26
C LYS A 32 -0.99 -10.95 11.84
N HIS A 33 -2.31 -10.76 11.70
CA HIS A 33 -2.94 -10.52 10.41
C HIS A 33 -2.51 -9.19 9.81
N PHE A 34 -2.47 -8.11 10.60
CA PHE A 34 -1.92 -6.81 10.18
C PHE A 34 -0.49 -6.94 9.62
N PHE A 35 0.42 -7.65 10.30
CA PHE A 35 1.79 -7.83 9.78
C PHE A 35 1.83 -8.63 8.47
N LYS A 36 0.95 -9.62 8.30
CA LYS A 36 0.79 -10.34 7.04
C LYS A 36 0.35 -9.41 5.92
N LEU A 37 -0.63 -8.53 6.18
CA LEU A 37 -1.10 -7.52 5.24
C LEU A 37 0.00 -6.53 4.85
N GLN A 38 0.83 -6.10 5.80
CA GLN A 38 1.98 -5.23 5.50
C GLN A 38 3.04 -5.95 4.66
N ASN A 39 3.26 -7.25 4.89
CA ASN A 39 4.14 -8.04 4.03
C ASN A 39 3.59 -8.12 2.59
N GLN A 40 2.29 -8.40 2.44
CA GLN A 40 1.62 -8.41 1.14
C GLN A 40 1.72 -7.03 0.45
N ARG A 41 1.56 -5.94 1.19
CA ARG A 41 1.71 -4.58 0.68
C ARG A 41 3.12 -4.35 0.13
N CYS A 42 4.16 -4.78 0.85
CA CYS A 42 5.55 -4.73 0.39
C CYS A 42 5.77 -5.51 -0.92
N GLN A 43 5.19 -6.71 -1.03
CA GLN A 43 5.24 -7.51 -2.26
C GLN A 43 4.54 -6.80 -3.43
N THR A 44 3.40 -6.16 -3.16
CA THR A 44 2.61 -5.41 -4.15
C THR A 44 3.41 -4.20 -4.67
N TYR A 45 4.10 -3.46 -3.81
CA TYR A 45 5.03 -2.41 -4.26
C TYR A 45 6.16 -2.94 -5.13
N LYS A 46 6.71 -4.13 -4.84
CA LYS A 46 7.74 -4.74 -5.70
C LYS A 46 7.18 -5.04 -7.08
N GLN A 47 5.96 -5.59 -7.16
CA GLN A 47 5.27 -5.84 -8.43
C GLN A 47 5.03 -4.53 -9.20
N LEU A 48 4.55 -3.47 -8.52
CA LEU A 48 4.35 -2.16 -9.12
C LEU A 48 5.64 -1.59 -9.72
N ASN A 49 6.72 -1.57 -8.93
CA ASN A 49 8.01 -1.04 -9.38
C ASN A 49 8.57 -1.82 -10.57
N ASN A 50 8.46 -3.16 -10.54
CA ASN A 50 8.88 -4.00 -11.66
C ASN A 50 8.05 -3.71 -12.91
N GLY A 51 6.74 -3.55 -12.77
CA GLY A 51 5.86 -3.22 -13.89
C GLY A 51 6.09 -1.84 -14.47
N GLN A 52 6.33 -0.85 -13.62
CA GLN A 52 6.71 0.51 -14.02
C GLN A 52 8.03 0.50 -14.81
N ASN A 53 9.04 -0.24 -14.34
CA ASN A 53 10.31 -0.40 -15.04
C ASN A 53 10.13 -1.06 -16.41
N PHE A 54 9.33 -2.12 -16.48
CA PHE A 54 9.00 -2.80 -17.73
C PHE A 54 8.27 -1.87 -18.70
N PHE A 55 7.30 -1.08 -18.21
CA PHE A 55 6.56 -0.13 -19.02
C PHE A 55 7.46 0.98 -19.58
N ILE A 56 8.39 1.53 -18.80
CA ILE A 56 9.37 2.53 -19.28
C ILE A 56 10.18 1.99 -20.48
N GLN A 57 10.51 0.70 -20.47
CA GLN A 57 11.30 0.06 -21.52
C GLN A 57 10.45 -0.26 -22.76
N THR A 58 9.24 -0.78 -22.57
CA THR A 58 8.42 -1.38 -23.63
C THR A 58 7.34 -0.46 -24.19
N ASN A 59 6.89 0.52 -23.40
CA ASN A 59 5.69 1.33 -23.65
C ASN A 59 4.42 0.49 -23.89
N ASP A 60 4.35 -0.76 -23.40
CA ASP A 60 3.14 -1.59 -23.53
C ASP A 60 2.05 -1.12 -22.57
N PHE A 61 1.23 -0.19 -23.06
CA PHE A 61 0.14 0.40 -22.27
C PHE A 61 -0.97 -0.60 -21.95
N ARG A 62 -1.25 -1.57 -22.83
CA ARG A 62 -2.35 -2.52 -22.61
C ARG A 62 -2.01 -3.42 -21.44
N TRP A 63 -0.81 -4.00 -21.44
CA TRP A 63 -0.34 -4.83 -20.35
C TRP A 63 -0.24 -4.03 -19.05
N PHE A 64 0.36 -2.84 -19.09
CA PHE A 64 0.57 -2.02 -17.90
C PHE A 64 -0.73 -1.57 -17.26
N ARG A 65 -1.76 -1.22 -18.05
CA ARG A 65 -3.09 -0.90 -17.53
C ARG A 65 -3.72 -2.08 -16.79
N SER A 66 -3.59 -3.30 -17.31
CA SER A 66 -4.11 -4.50 -16.64
C SER A 66 -3.42 -4.70 -15.29
N LEU A 67 -2.09 -4.60 -15.27
CA LEU A 67 -1.31 -4.70 -14.04
C LEU A 67 -1.73 -3.64 -13.01
N LEU A 68 -1.92 -2.40 -13.42
CA LEU A 68 -2.35 -1.33 -12.51
C LEU A 68 -3.70 -1.62 -11.88
N LEU A 69 -4.66 -2.16 -12.64
CA LEU A 69 -5.97 -2.55 -12.09
C LEU A 69 -5.81 -3.61 -11.01
N ASP A 70 -5.02 -4.66 -11.28
CA ASP A 70 -4.78 -5.74 -10.32
C ASP A 70 -4.11 -5.19 -9.04
N ILE A 71 -3.08 -4.36 -9.21
CA ILE A 71 -2.35 -3.75 -8.10
C ILE A 71 -3.24 -2.82 -7.27
N THR A 72 -4.07 -1.98 -7.92
CA THR A 72 -5.00 -1.10 -7.22
C THR A 72 -6.02 -1.89 -6.41
N THR A 73 -6.55 -2.98 -6.95
CA THR A 73 -7.45 -3.88 -6.23
C THR A 73 -6.79 -4.45 -4.98
N ILE A 74 -5.53 -4.91 -5.09
CA ILE A 74 -4.78 -5.46 -3.95
C ILE A 74 -4.53 -4.38 -2.88
N PHE A 75 -4.09 -3.18 -3.27
CA PHE A 75 -3.89 -2.08 -2.31
C PHE A 75 -5.18 -1.69 -1.60
N ASN A 76 -6.30 -1.59 -2.34
CA ASN A 76 -7.60 -1.28 -1.75
C ASN A 76 -8.02 -2.33 -0.73
N ARG A 77 -7.95 -3.62 -1.09
CA ARG A 77 -8.28 -4.72 -0.18
C ARG A 77 -7.44 -4.66 1.10
N ILE A 78 -6.12 -4.53 0.96
CA ILE A 78 -5.20 -4.44 2.11
C ILE A 78 -5.55 -3.24 3.00
N SER A 79 -5.81 -2.08 2.40
CA SER A 79 -6.13 -0.87 3.16
C SER A 79 -7.46 -0.99 3.91
N SER A 80 -8.49 -1.56 3.28
CA SER A 80 -9.78 -1.83 3.93
C SER A 80 -9.62 -2.80 5.10
N GLU A 81 -8.98 -3.95 4.90
CA GLU A 81 -8.78 -4.92 5.98
C GLU A 81 -8.00 -4.33 7.17
N ILE A 82 -6.98 -3.49 6.93
CA ILE A 82 -6.28 -2.81 8.02
C ILE A 82 -7.18 -1.82 8.76
N ILE A 83 -8.05 -1.10 8.05
CA ILE A 83 -9.03 -0.19 8.68
C ILE A 83 -9.97 -1.00 9.58
N ASP A 84 -10.42 -2.16 9.15
CA ASP A 84 -11.34 -3.00 9.93
C ASP A 84 -10.64 -3.61 11.15
N ILE A 85 -9.39 -4.08 11.01
CA ILE A 85 -8.55 -4.48 12.15
C ILE A 85 -8.41 -3.32 13.14
N ARG A 86 -8.13 -2.10 12.67
CA ARG A 86 -7.95 -0.93 13.53
C ARG A 86 -9.23 -0.60 14.30
N LYS A 87 -10.39 -0.61 13.65
CA LYS A 87 -11.69 -0.41 14.31
C LYS A 87 -11.95 -1.42 15.42
N LEU A 88 -11.49 -2.67 15.28
CA LEU A 88 -11.61 -3.68 16.34
C LEU A 88 -10.75 -3.33 17.56
N PHE A 89 -9.55 -2.78 17.35
CA PHE A 89 -8.73 -2.26 18.45
C PHE A 89 -9.32 -1.01 19.11
N GLU A 90 -9.98 -0.13 18.35
CA GLU A 90 -10.64 1.07 18.85
C GLU A 90 -11.81 0.78 19.81
N LYS A 91 -12.43 -0.41 19.74
CA LYS A 91 -13.50 -0.82 20.65
C LYS A 91 -13.03 -0.89 22.13
N GLU A 92 -11.72 -1.06 22.36
CA GLU A 92 -11.12 -1.24 23.67
C GLU A 92 -10.10 -0.13 24.01
N ASN A 93 -10.36 0.65 25.07
CA ASN A 93 -9.55 1.84 25.42
C ASN A 93 -8.05 1.56 25.67
N HIS A 94 -7.69 0.32 26.00
CA HIS A 94 -6.33 -0.08 26.36
C HIS A 94 -5.40 -0.29 25.16
N TYR A 95 -5.89 -0.22 23.92
CA TYR A 95 -5.07 -0.38 22.70
C TYR A 95 -4.83 0.93 21.93
N THR A 96 -4.97 2.08 22.59
CA THR A 96 -4.82 3.41 21.98
C THR A 96 -3.47 3.60 21.25
N SER A 97 -2.38 3.04 21.81
CA SER A 97 -1.04 3.12 21.20
C SER A 97 -0.95 2.33 19.88
N ILE A 98 -1.41 1.07 19.89
CA ILE A 98 -1.54 0.22 18.70
C ILE A 98 -2.35 0.90 17.59
N VAL A 99 -3.51 1.47 17.94
CA VAL A 99 -4.37 2.19 16.98
C VAL A 99 -3.58 3.33 16.33
N LYS A 100 -2.91 4.16 17.14
CA LYS A 100 -2.10 5.29 16.65
C LYS A 100 -0.98 4.85 15.72
N HIS A 101 -0.26 3.77 16.04
CA HIS A 101 0.78 3.23 15.16
C HIS A 101 0.20 2.74 13.83
N MET A 102 -0.96 2.07 13.85
CA MET A 102 -1.64 1.64 12.62
C MET A 102 -2.06 2.84 11.75
N GLU A 103 -2.56 3.93 12.35
CA GLU A 103 -2.89 5.16 11.62
C GLU A 103 -1.66 5.79 10.98
N GLN A 104 -0.57 5.96 11.75
CA GLN A 104 0.68 6.50 11.25
C GLN A 104 1.23 5.69 10.08
N ILE A 105 1.19 4.37 10.16
CA ILE A 105 1.63 3.49 9.06
C ILE A 105 0.73 3.69 7.83
N GLN A 106 -0.60 3.83 7.99
CA GLN A 106 -1.50 4.08 6.86
C GLN A 106 -1.23 5.42 6.19
N ASP A 107 -0.98 6.48 6.96
CA ASP A 107 -0.63 7.80 6.44
C ASP A 107 0.69 7.75 5.66
N TYR A 108 1.72 7.12 6.22
CA TYR A 108 2.99 6.94 5.51
C TYR A 108 2.86 6.09 4.26
N GLU A 109 2.03 5.05 4.28
CA GLU A 109 1.79 4.20 3.10
C GLU A 109 1.04 4.94 2.00
N LYS A 110 0.11 5.83 2.34
CA LYS A 110 -0.56 6.73 1.38
C LYS A 110 0.45 7.66 0.72
N ASP A 111 1.29 8.32 1.52
CA ASP A 111 2.33 9.23 1.02
C ASP A 111 3.34 8.50 0.14
N LYS A 112 3.74 7.29 0.55
CA LYS A 112 4.66 6.43 -0.20
C LYS A 112 4.08 6.01 -1.55
N LEU A 113 2.79 5.65 -1.62
CA LEU A 113 2.13 5.31 -2.88
C LEU A 113 2.10 6.51 -3.83
N GLN A 114 1.73 7.69 -3.33
CA GLN A 114 1.72 8.92 -4.11
C GLN A 114 3.12 9.20 -4.67
N LEU A 115 4.14 9.22 -3.81
CA LEU A 115 5.50 9.54 -4.20
C LEU A 115 6.11 8.48 -5.13
N THR A 116 5.73 7.21 -5.00
CA THR A 116 6.10 6.13 -5.93
C THR A 116 5.58 6.42 -7.34
N ASN A 117 4.33 6.88 -7.47
CA ASN A 117 3.75 7.25 -8.75
C ASN A 117 4.40 8.50 -9.35
N GLU A 118 4.66 9.53 -8.52
CA GLU A 118 5.35 10.73 -8.97
C GLU A 118 6.78 10.43 -9.46
N LEU A 119 7.53 9.60 -8.73
CA LEU A 119 8.85 9.15 -9.16
C LEU A 119 8.79 8.39 -10.48
N PHE A 120 7.80 7.53 -10.66
CA PHE A 120 7.58 6.83 -11.93
C PHE A 120 7.37 7.81 -13.09
N LEU A 121 6.51 8.81 -12.92
CA LEU A 121 6.27 9.82 -13.96
C LEU A 121 7.55 10.59 -14.31
N CYS A 122 8.30 11.08 -13.31
CA CYS A 122 9.56 11.77 -13.57
C CYS A 122 10.58 10.89 -14.31
N ARG A 123 10.66 9.60 -13.95
CA ARG A 123 11.54 8.65 -14.65
C ARG A 123 11.09 8.40 -16.09
N LYS A 124 9.77 8.32 -16.32
CA LYS A 124 9.23 8.13 -17.68
C LYS A 124 9.51 9.35 -18.55
N GLU A 125 9.26 10.55 -18.05
CA GLU A 125 9.53 11.82 -18.73
C GLU A 125 11.01 11.96 -19.07
N TYR A 126 11.91 11.63 -18.13
CA TYR A 126 13.35 11.61 -18.35
C TYR A 126 13.75 10.66 -19.50
N GLU A 127 13.26 9.42 -19.49
CA GLU A 127 13.59 8.44 -20.54
C GLU A 127 13.00 8.82 -21.91
N ASP A 128 11.83 9.44 -21.94
CA ASP A 128 11.23 9.93 -23.19
C ASP A 128 11.98 11.13 -23.77
N SER A 129 12.39 12.07 -22.90
CA SER A 129 13.24 13.21 -23.28
C SER A 129 14.59 12.74 -23.84
N LYS A 130 15.20 11.74 -23.19
CA LYS A 130 16.47 11.15 -23.63
C LYS A 130 16.37 10.46 -24.99
N LYS A 131 15.26 9.76 -25.27
CA LYS A 131 15.02 9.16 -26.60
C LYS A 131 14.87 10.25 -27.68
N ALA A 132 14.09 11.29 -27.40
CA ALA A 132 13.87 12.39 -28.34
C ALA A 132 15.14 13.19 -28.65
N THR A 133 16.01 13.42 -27.67
CA THR A 133 17.29 14.13 -27.84
C THR A 133 18.34 13.28 -28.57
N ALA A 134 18.37 11.97 -28.31
CA ALA A 134 19.24 11.03 -29.02
C ALA A 134 18.95 11.00 -30.53
N ASP A 135 17.68 11.01 -30.91
CA ASP A 135 17.25 11.05 -32.33
C ASP A 135 17.66 12.38 -33.01
N ASN A 136 17.64 13.49 -32.27
CA ASN A 136 17.97 14.82 -32.77
C ASN A 136 19.45 15.24 -32.58
N LYS A 137 20.28 14.41 -31.93
CA LYS A 137 21.69 14.68 -31.56
C LYS A 137 21.93 16.00 -30.79
N ILE A 138 20.92 16.52 -30.09
CA ILE A 138 21.04 17.72 -29.26
C ILE A 138 20.85 17.26 -27.82
N VAL A 139 21.92 17.32 -27.02
CA VAL A 139 21.88 17.03 -25.58
C VAL A 139 21.90 18.35 -24.82
N ASP A 140 20.85 18.60 -24.04
CA ASP A 140 20.81 19.70 -23.08
C ASP A 140 21.21 19.15 -21.69
N TYR A 141 22.49 19.30 -21.37
CA TYR A 141 23.06 18.77 -20.13
C TYR A 141 22.49 19.43 -18.88
N ASP A 142 22.07 20.70 -18.96
CA ASP A 142 21.53 21.43 -17.80
C ASP A 142 20.13 20.88 -17.44
N GLU A 143 19.29 20.62 -18.44
CA GLU A 143 17.98 19.99 -18.20
C GLU A 143 18.11 18.52 -17.76
N GLU A 144 19.06 17.75 -18.31
CA GLU A 144 19.32 16.37 -17.87
C GLU A 144 19.71 16.34 -16.38
N MET A 145 20.63 17.21 -15.96
CA MET A 145 21.06 17.34 -14.56
C MET A 145 19.87 17.70 -13.66
N ARG A 146 19.06 18.68 -14.06
CA ARG A 146 17.86 19.10 -13.30
C ARG A 146 16.87 17.95 -13.10
N GLN A 147 16.63 17.16 -14.14
CA GLN A 147 15.73 16.01 -14.07
C GLN A 147 16.29 14.91 -13.15
N THR A 148 17.59 14.64 -13.21
CA THR A 148 18.24 13.67 -12.30
C THR A 148 18.15 14.11 -10.84
N ASP A 149 18.34 15.40 -10.54
CA ASP A 149 18.22 15.94 -9.18
C ASP A 149 16.80 15.78 -8.62
N ILE A 150 15.77 16.01 -9.45
CA ILE A 150 14.37 15.81 -9.07
C ILE A 150 14.10 14.34 -8.74
N ILE A 151 14.59 13.42 -9.58
CA ILE A 151 14.45 11.97 -9.40
C ILE A 151 15.11 11.54 -8.09
N ASP A 152 16.35 11.99 -7.84
CA ASP A 152 17.11 11.61 -6.65
C ASP A 152 16.52 12.19 -5.37
N LYS A 153 15.98 13.41 -5.42
CA LYS A 153 15.20 13.98 -4.31
C LYS A 153 13.99 13.12 -3.98
N LYS A 154 13.22 12.69 -4.98
CA LYS A 154 12.05 11.81 -4.76
C LYS A 154 12.45 10.44 -4.21
N LYS A 155 13.56 9.85 -4.66
CA LYS A 155 14.09 8.60 -4.09
C LYS A 155 14.47 8.76 -2.61
N SER A 156 15.13 9.87 -2.26
CA SER A 156 15.49 10.16 -0.87
C SER A 156 14.25 10.32 0.02
N GLN A 157 13.23 11.03 -0.47
CA GLN A 157 11.95 11.15 0.23
C GLN A 157 11.25 9.79 0.41
N LEU A 158 11.27 8.91 -0.60
CA LEU A 158 10.75 7.54 -0.47
C LEU A 158 11.52 6.72 0.56
N ALA A 159 12.85 6.81 0.56
CA ALA A 159 13.68 6.11 1.53
C ALA A 159 13.33 6.52 2.96
N LYS A 160 13.10 7.82 3.19
CA LYS A 160 12.67 8.33 4.50
C LYS A 160 11.30 7.82 4.92
N LEU A 161 10.32 7.76 4.01
CA LEU A 161 9.01 7.18 4.30
C LEU A 161 9.10 5.70 4.65
N ILE A 162 9.95 4.94 3.94
CA ILE A 162 10.18 3.53 4.23
C ILE A 162 10.81 3.35 5.62
N GLU A 163 11.78 4.19 5.98
CA GLU A 163 12.37 4.21 7.33
C GLU A 163 11.30 4.46 8.39
N ASN A 164 10.49 5.52 8.25
CA ASN A 164 9.43 5.84 9.20
C ASN A 164 8.41 4.69 9.35
N ILE A 165 8.04 4.03 8.26
CA ILE A 165 7.16 2.84 8.30
C ILE A 165 7.81 1.71 9.08
N ASN A 166 9.09 1.42 8.80
CA ASN A 166 9.81 0.33 9.47
C ASN A 166 9.99 0.60 10.97
N ASP A 167 10.34 1.83 11.34
CA ASP A 167 10.48 2.23 12.74
C ASP A 167 9.14 2.05 13.47
N THR A 168 8.05 2.54 12.90
CA THR A 168 6.71 2.39 13.48
C THR A 168 6.28 0.92 13.57
N LEU A 169 6.63 0.10 12.57
CA LEU A 169 6.38 -1.35 12.61
C LEU A 169 7.19 -2.05 13.70
N GLU A 170 8.39 -1.57 14.01
CA GLU A 170 9.23 -2.11 15.07
C GLU A 170 8.63 -1.80 16.45
N GLU A 171 8.19 -0.56 16.69
CA GLU A 171 7.43 -0.18 17.89
C GLU A 171 6.21 -1.10 18.09
N LEU A 172 5.45 -1.34 17.01
CA LEU A 172 4.28 -2.21 17.06
C LEU A 172 4.62 -3.69 17.33
N LYS A 173 5.81 -4.16 16.95
CA LYS A 173 6.27 -5.52 17.30
C LYS A 173 6.60 -5.66 18.78
N TYR A 174 7.10 -4.61 19.42
CA TYR A 174 7.31 -4.61 20.87
C TYR A 174 5.97 -4.75 21.60
N GLU A 175 4.97 -3.95 21.22
CA GLU A 175 3.60 -4.05 21.77
C GLU A 175 2.99 -5.44 21.51
N TYR A 176 3.20 -6.01 20.31
CA TYR A 176 2.76 -7.38 20.01
C TYR A 176 3.40 -8.41 20.96
N SER A 177 4.69 -8.28 21.23
CA SER A 177 5.42 -9.21 22.10
C SER A 177 4.88 -9.15 23.54
N GLU A 178 4.64 -7.95 24.07
CA GLU A 178 4.01 -7.75 25.38
C GLU A 178 2.62 -8.38 25.46
N LEU A 179 1.80 -8.24 24.40
CA LEU A 179 0.46 -8.86 24.35
C LEU A 179 0.51 -10.40 24.33
N VAL A 180 1.54 -10.99 23.71
CA VAL A 180 1.72 -12.44 23.67
C VAL A 180 2.21 -12.95 25.02
N GLU A 181 3.14 -12.24 25.66
CA GLU A 181 3.70 -12.61 26.97
C GLU A 181 2.64 -12.54 28.08
N ASN A 182 1.83 -11.49 28.11
CA ASN A 182 0.76 -11.32 29.10
C ASN A 182 -0.31 -12.41 29.01
N LYS A 183 -0.50 -13.04 27.84
CA LYS A 183 -1.42 -14.17 27.66
C LYS A 183 -0.90 -15.51 28.15
N GLN A 184 0.39 -15.64 28.47
CA GLN A 184 0.96 -16.90 28.98
C GLN A 184 0.85 -17.01 30.51
N ILE A 185 0.31 -15.99 31.18
CA ILE A 185 0.25 -15.88 32.65
C ILE A 185 -1.17 -16.14 33.19
N ASP A 186 -2.18 -16.22 32.32
CA ASP A 186 -3.58 -16.61 32.64
C ASP A 186 -3.89 -18.05 32.21
#